data_AF-A0A519TEU8-F1
#
_entry.id   AF-A0A519TEU8-F1
#
_cell.length_a   1.000
_cell.length_b   1.000
_cell.length_c   1.000
_cell.angle_alpha   90.00
_cell.angle_beta   90.00
_cell.angle_gamma   90.00
#
_symmetry.space_group_name_H-M   'P 1'
#
loop_
_entity.id
_entity.type
_entity.pdbx_description
1 polymer ?
#
loop_
_entity_poly.entity_id
_entity_poly.type
_entity_poly.pdbx_seq_one_letter_code
_entity_poly.pdbx_strand_id
1 'polypeptide(L)'
;MLPPTISPATYHLGQYQDAITAEINDLNAKNFTAGFWQKEAPLWTDSAEGQESIRSFMGWLRVAETMQKAVPEIEEFVREVKDAGFQHVVVMGMGGSTMAPIVFEKSFPAGQGLPISVLDTTDPGMVQQIEQSVPLANTLFIVASKSGTTAEPLAFGD
;
A
#
# COMPACT_ATOMS: atom_id res chain seq x y z
N MET A 1 -2.73 -22.94 4.35
CA MET A 1 -4.07 -22.56 3.87
C MET A 1 -4.41 -23.43 2.68
N LEU A 2 -5.56 -24.11 2.70
CA LEU A 2 -6.11 -24.69 1.48
C LEU A 2 -6.40 -23.53 0.50
N PRO A 3 -6.13 -23.69 -0.81
CA PRO A 3 -6.52 -22.67 -1.78
C PRO A 3 -8.04 -22.42 -1.64
N PRO A 4 -8.50 -21.17 -1.73
CA PRO A 4 -9.92 -20.89 -1.58
C PRO A 4 -10.69 -21.69 -2.62
N THR A 5 -11.61 -22.52 -2.14
CA THR A 5 -12.56 -23.23 -3.01
C THR A 5 -13.51 -22.17 -3.56
N ILE A 6 -13.25 -21.70 -4.77
CA ILE A 6 -14.17 -20.79 -5.47
C ILE A 6 -15.40 -21.64 -5.82
N SER A 7 -16.55 -21.29 -5.25
CA SER A 7 -17.81 -21.93 -5.62
C SER A 7 -18.01 -21.76 -7.13
N PRO A 8 -18.25 -22.84 -7.89
CA PRO A 8 -18.50 -22.71 -9.31
C PRO A 8 -19.72 -21.82 -9.53
N ALA A 9 -19.53 -20.75 -10.29
CA ALA A 9 -20.60 -19.83 -10.69
C ALA A 9 -20.91 -20.05 -12.17
N THR A 10 -22.19 -20.21 -12.51
CA THR A 10 -22.65 -20.21 -13.90
C THR A 10 -23.19 -18.82 -14.22
N TYR A 11 -22.66 -18.20 -15.27
CA TYR A 11 -23.12 -16.88 -15.73
C TYR A 11 -23.95 -17.05 -16.99
N HIS A 12 -25.10 -16.38 -17.05
CA HIS A 12 -25.93 -16.31 -18.25
C HIS A 12 -25.77 -14.92 -18.87
N LEU A 13 -24.90 -14.82 -19.88
CA LEU A 13 -24.47 -13.54 -20.46
C LEU A 13 -25.36 -13.08 -21.63
N GLY A 14 -26.38 -13.87 -21.98
CA GLY A 14 -27.33 -13.57 -23.04
C GLY A 14 -26.62 -13.34 -24.38
N GLN A 15 -26.98 -12.25 -25.05
CA GLN A 15 -26.40 -11.86 -26.34
C GLN A 15 -24.88 -11.61 -26.31
N TYR A 16 -24.28 -11.43 -25.13
CA TYR A 16 -22.84 -11.19 -24.99
C TYR A 16 -22.02 -12.48 -24.85
N GLN A 17 -22.67 -13.64 -24.78
CA GLN A 17 -22.00 -14.92 -24.53
C GLN A 17 -20.89 -15.20 -25.55
N ASP A 18 -21.17 -15.04 -26.84
CA ASP A 18 -20.21 -15.37 -27.91
C ASP A 18 -19.03 -14.38 -27.90
N ALA A 19 -19.31 -13.09 -27.72
CA ALA A 19 -18.28 -12.06 -27.66
C ALA A 19 -17.33 -12.26 -26.46
N ILE A 20 -17.88 -12.55 -25.27
CA ILE A 20 -17.08 -12.80 -24.07
C ILE A 20 -16.29 -14.11 -24.20
N THR A 21 -16.87 -15.14 -24.78
CA THR A 21 -16.18 -16.43 -25.01
C THR A 21 -15.00 -16.24 -25.98
N ALA A 22 -15.18 -15.45 -27.04
CA ALA A 22 -14.10 -15.12 -27.97
C ALA A 22 -12.95 -14.37 -27.28
N GLU A 23 -13.25 -13.37 -26.46
CA GLU A 23 -12.25 -12.61 -25.71
C GLU A 23 -11.49 -13.49 -24.70
N ILE A 24 -12.20 -14.34 -23.96
CA ILE A 24 -11.57 -15.30 -23.03
C ILE A 24 -10.61 -16.23 -23.78
N ASN A 25 -11.01 -16.73 -24.96
CA ASN A 25 -10.16 -17.59 -25.77
C ASN A 25 -8.91 -16.86 -26.27
N ASP A 26 -9.02 -15.60 -26.68
CA ASP A 26 -7.87 -14.77 -27.08
C ASP A 26 -6.91 -14.53 -25.91
N LEU A 27 -7.41 -14.14 -24.74
CA LEU A 27 -6.60 -13.96 -23.53
C LEU A 27 -5.89 -15.25 -23.10
N ASN A 28 -6.58 -16.40 -23.22
CA ASN A 28 -5.99 -17.71 -22.96
C ASN A 28 -4.91 -18.07 -23.97
N ALA A 29 -5.13 -17.81 -25.27
CA ALA A 29 -4.13 -18.05 -26.32
C ALA A 29 -2.86 -17.21 -26.12
N LYS A 30 -2.99 -16.02 -25.51
CA LYS A 30 -1.89 -15.12 -25.12
C LYS A 30 -1.25 -15.48 -23.77
N ASN A 31 -1.72 -16.52 -23.08
CA ASN A 31 -1.32 -16.84 -21.71
C ASN A 31 -1.47 -15.64 -20.74
N PHE A 32 -2.42 -14.73 -21.02
CA PHE A 32 -2.45 -13.40 -20.41
C PHE A 32 -2.51 -13.46 -18.90
N THR A 33 -3.40 -14.27 -18.32
CA THR A 33 -3.56 -14.34 -16.87
C THR A 33 -2.29 -14.83 -16.17
N ALA A 34 -1.70 -15.94 -16.62
CA ALA A 34 -0.49 -16.48 -15.99
C ALA A 34 0.70 -15.54 -16.21
N GLY A 35 0.88 -15.03 -17.43
CA GLY A 35 1.92 -14.07 -17.76
C GLY A 35 1.80 -12.76 -16.99
N PHE A 36 0.57 -12.26 -16.78
CA PHE A 36 0.28 -11.09 -15.95
C PHE A 36 0.82 -11.29 -14.52
N TRP A 37 0.49 -12.44 -13.90
CA TRP A 37 0.98 -12.79 -12.56
C TRP A 37 2.48 -13.08 -12.48
N GLN A 38 3.13 -13.34 -13.63
CA GLN A 38 4.58 -13.52 -13.78
C GLN A 38 5.31 -12.24 -14.25
N LYS A 39 4.59 -11.12 -14.40
CA LYS A 39 5.14 -9.83 -14.88
C LYS A 39 5.71 -9.90 -16.29
N GLU A 40 5.09 -10.67 -17.18
CA GLU A 40 5.50 -10.82 -18.58
C GLU A 40 5.22 -9.56 -19.40
N ALA A 41 6.16 -8.62 -19.36
CA ALA A 41 6.08 -7.32 -20.05
C ALA A 41 5.72 -7.33 -21.56
N PRO A 42 6.05 -8.38 -22.34
CA PRO A 42 5.56 -8.51 -23.72
C PRO A 42 4.03 -8.55 -23.88
N LEU A 43 3.26 -8.80 -22.81
CA LEU A 43 1.79 -8.76 -22.87
C LEU A 43 1.23 -7.37 -23.22
N TRP A 44 2.02 -6.30 -23.04
CA TRP A 44 1.57 -4.93 -23.28
C TRP A 44 2.38 -4.18 -24.34
N THR A 45 3.67 -4.51 -24.51
CA THR A 45 4.55 -3.80 -25.44
C THR A 45 5.75 -4.62 -25.89
N ASP A 46 6.15 -4.43 -27.14
CA ASP A 46 7.36 -5.01 -27.72
C ASP A 46 8.61 -4.17 -27.44
N SER A 47 8.47 -2.93 -26.93
CA SER A 47 9.64 -2.07 -26.69
C SER A 47 10.37 -2.48 -25.41
N ALA A 48 11.70 -2.66 -25.49
CA ALA A 48 12.50 -3.05 -24.33
C ALA A 48 12.41 -2.04 -23.18
N GLU A 49 12.41 -0.74 -23.50
CA GLU A 49 12.23 0.34 -22.52
C GLU A 49 10.84 0.30 -21.86
N GLY A 50 9.79 0.10 -22.66
CA GLY A 50 8.43 -0.03 -22.14
C GLY A 50 8.28 -1.27 -21.27
N GLN A 51 8.93 -2.37 -21.63
CA GLN A 51 8.91 -3.58 -20.85
C GLN A 51 9.56 -3.42 -19.48
N GLU A 52 10.71 -2.74 -19.42
CA GLU A 52 11.38 -2.46 -18.15
C GLU A 52 10.54 -1.55 -17.26
N SER A 53 9.98 -0.49 -17.85
CA SER A 53 9.05 0.41 -17.18
C SER A 53 7.88 -0.37 -16.57
N ILE A 54 7.20 -1.22 -17.34
CA ILE A 54 6.09 -2.03 -16.83
C ILE A 54 6.51 -2.91 -15.65
N ARG A 55 7.61 -3.67 -15.75
CA ARG A 55 8.06 -4.55 -14.66
C ARG A 55 8.28 -3.78 -13.35
N SER A 56 8.82 -2.56 -13.45
CA SER A 56 9.06 -1.68 -12.29
C SER A 56 7.76 -1.32 -11.54
N PHE A 57 6.63 -1.20 -12.25
CA PHE A 57 5.33 -0.89 -11.65
C PHE A 57 4.57 -2.13 -11.16
N MET A 58 4.95 -3.35 -11.56
CA MET A 58 4.21 -4.57 -11.21
C MET A 58 4.56 -5.17 -9.85
N GLY A 59 5.31 -4.44 -9.01
CA GLY A 59 5.63 -4.86 -7.63
C GLY A 59 4.40 -5.20 -6.78
N TRP A 60 3.29 -4.48 -6.99
CA TRP A 60 2.07 -4.62 -6.19
C TRP A 60 1.41 -6.00 -6.31
N LEU A 61 1.65 -6.76 -7.39
CA LEU A 61 1.04 -8.07 -7.59
C LEU A 61 1.38 -9.09 -6.49
N ARG A 62 2.55 -8.95 -5.86
CA ARG A 62 3.03 -9.87 -4.83
C ARG A 62 3.19 -9.19 -3.47
N VAL A 63 2.53 -8.04 -3.29
CA VAL A 63 2.71 -7.22 -2.09
C VAL A 63 2.20 -7.94 -0.85
N ALA A 64 1.11 -8.71 -0.96
CA ALA A 64 0.57 -9.47 0.16
C ALA A 64 1.56 -10.55 0.63
N GLU A 65 2.11 -11.36 -0.29
CA GLU A 65 3.10 -12.39 0.06
C GLU A 65 4.40 -11.78 0.59
N THR A 66 4.79 -10.62 0.09
CA THR A 66 5.98 -9.89 0.55
C THR A 66 5.77 -9.35 1.96
N MET A 67 4.66 -8.63 2.19
CA MET A 67 4.38 -7.98 3.47
C MET A 67 4.05 -8.99 4.57
N GLN A 68 3.44 -10.14 4.25
CA GLN A 68 3.25 -11.23 5.22
C GLN A 68 4.56 -11.70 5.84
N LYS A 69 5.65 -11.73 5.06
CA LYS A 69 6.98 -12.10 5.56
C LYS A 69 7.63 -11.00 6.41
N ALA A 70 7.22 -9.75 6.21
CA ALA A 70 7.71 -8.60 6.97
C ALA A 70 6.97 -8.41 8.32
N VAL A 71 5.85 -9.09 8.54
CA VAL A 71 5.06 -8.96 9.79
C VAL A 71 5.90 -9.15 11.05
N PRO A 72 6.76 -10.20 11.19
CA PRO A 72 7.54 -10.38 12.41
C PRO A 72 8.50 -9.23 12.71
N GLU A 73 9.15 -8.68 11.67
CA GLU A 73 10.05 -7.54 11.78
C GLU A 73 9.29 -6.27 12.20
N ILE A 74 8.10 -6.03 11.61
CA ILE A 74 7.24 -4.91 11.98
C ILE A 74 6.76 -5.05 13.43
N GLU A 75 6.36 -6.24 13.85
CA GLU A 75 5.95 -6.51 15.24
C GLU A 75 7.09 -6.31 16.23
N GLU A 76 8.32 -6.68 15.85
CA GLU A 76 9.53 -6.42 16.63
C GLU A 76 9.82 -4.94 16.77
N PHE A 77 9.80 -4.20 15.67
CA PHE A 77 9.95 -2.74 15.69
C PHE A 77 8.91 -2.07 16.59
N VAL A 78 7.64 -2.52 16.54
CA VAL A 78 6.60 -2.00 17.44
C VAL A 78 6.91 -2.29 18.92
N ARG A 79 7.51 -3.43 19.25
CA ARG A 79 7.96 -3.71 20.62
C ARG A 79 9.10 -2.80 21.04
N GLU A 80 10.12 -2.66 20.20
CA GLU A 80 11.28 -1.80 20.47
C GLU A 80 10.86 -0.34 20.71
N VAL A 81 9.95 0.18 19.88
CA VAL A 81 9.40 1.53 20.04
C VAL A 81 8.67 1.69 21.38
N LYS A 82 7.90 0.68 21.81
CA LYS A 82 7.23 0.73 23.12
C LYS A 82 8.21 0.63 24.27
N ASP A 83 9.20 -0.26 24.18
CA ASP A 83 10.22 -0.47 25.22
C ASP A 83 11.13 0.76 25.37
N ALA A 84 11.33 1.52 24.29
CA ALA A 84 12.00 2.81 24.31
C ALA A 84 11.16 3.94 24.97
N GLY A 85 9.90 3.67 25.33
CA GLY A 85 9.04 4.63 26.04
C GLY A 85 8.30 5.61 25.13
N PHE A 86 8.17 5.32 23.83
CA PHE A 86 7.28 6.08 22.96
C PHE A 86 5.82 5.81 23.32
N GLN A 87 5.02 6.87 23.30
CA GLN A 87 3.61 6.86 23.70
C GLN A 87 2.67 7.22 22.55
N HIS A 88 3.20 7.80 21.48
CA HIS A 88 2.41 8.28 20.33
C HIS A 88 3.23 8.17 19.04
N VAL A 89 2.54 8.05 17.91
CA VAL A 89 3.15 8.08 16.57
C VAL A 89 2.51 9.18 15.75
N VAL A 90 3.32 10.01 15.10
CA VAL A 90 2.86 10.99 14.11
C VAL A 90 3.38 10.59 12.74
N VAL A 91 2.47 10.26 11.82
CA VAL A 91 2.81 9.98 10.42
C VAL A 91 2.72 11.28 9.64
N MET A 92 3.86 11.72 9.12
CA MET A 92 4.01 12.97 8.37
C MET A 92 4.26 12.65 6.90
N GLY A 93 3.46 13.20 6.01
CA GLY A 93 3.59 12.97 4.57
C GLY A 93 2.45 13.64 3.84
N MET A 94 2.24 13.39 2.55
CA MET A 94 1.05 13.90 1.87
C MET A 94 0.53 12.92 0.82
N GLY A 95 -0.75 13.05 0.49
CA GLY A 95 -1.42 12.25 -0.53
C GLY A 95 -1.48 10.76 -0.18
N GLY A 96 -0.93 9.91 -1.06
CA GLY A 96 -0.99 8.45 -0.89
C GLY A 96 -0.30 7.94 0.38
N SER A 97 0.73 8.65 0.86
CA SER A 97 1.48 8.27 2.06
C SER A 97 0.66 8.39 3.36
N THR A 98 -0.33 9.29 3.40
CA THR A 98 -1.16 9.56 4.59
C THR A 98 -2.55 8.96 4.48
N MET A 99 -3.05 8.73 3.26
CA MET A 99 -4.39 8.17 3.06
C MET A 99 -4.52 6.72 3.57
N ALA A 100 -3.50 5.88 3.41
CA ALA A 100 -3.56 4.49 3.89
C ALA A 100 -3.71 4.39 5.42
N PRO A 101 -2.88 5.08 6.24
CA PRO A 101 -3.10 5.17 7.69
C PRO A 101 -4.52 5.64 8.07
N ILE A 102 -5.02 6.70 7.43
CA ILE A 102 -6.37 7.25 7.71
C ILE A 102 -7.46 6.22 7.40
N VAL A 103 -7.33 5.50 6.28
CA VAL A 103 -8.30 4.45 5.91
C VAL A 103 -8.25 3.31 6.92
N PHE A 104 -7.07 2.88 7.35
CA PHE A 104 -6.94 1.79 8.31
C PHE A 104 -7.53 2.16 9.67
N GLU A 105 -7.24 3.35 10.19
CA GLU A 105 -7.82 3.85 11.44
C GLU A 105 -9.35 3.86 11.40
N LYS A 106 -9.95 4.25 10.26
CA LYS A 106 -11.41 4.29 10.09
C LYS A 106 -12.04 2.93 9.82
N SER A 107 -11.29 1.99 9.26
CA SER A 107 -11.82 0.70 8.78
C SER A 107 -11.65 -0.43 9.78
N PHE A 108 -10.66 -0.34 10.67
CA PHE A 108 -10.33 -1.40 11.62
C PHE A 108 -10.45 -0.89 13.06
N PRO A 109 -10.83 -1.77 14.01
CA PRO A 109 -10.80 -1.40 15.41
C PRO A 109 -9.37 -1.10 15.85
N ALA A 110 -9.24 -0.21 16.83
CA ALA A 110 -7.95 0.06 17.45
C ALA A 110 -7.32 -1.24 18.00
N GLY A 111 -6.10 -1.53 17.57
CA GLY A 111 -5.30 -2.63 18.08
C GLY A 111 -4.56 -2.27 19.37
N GLN A 112 -3.64 -3.13 19.78
CA GLN A 112 -2.75 -2.87 20.93
C GLN A 112 -1.57 -1.95 20.55
N GLY A 113 -1.65 -1.20 19.45
CA GLY A 113 -0.60 -0.30 18.97
C GLY A 113 -0.54 1.00 19.78
N LEU A 114 0.44 1.85 19.46
CA LEU A 114 0.44 3.23 19.95
C LEU A 114 -0.64 4.04 19.21
N PRO A 115 -1.25 5.05 19.84
CA PRO A 115 -2.10 6.01 19.15
C PRO A 115 -1.35 6.67 17.98
N ILE A 116 -2.05 6.91 16.88
CA ILE A 116 -1.50 7.47 15.66
C ILE A 116 -2.20 8.80 15.36
N SER A 117 -1.42 9.82 15.00
CA SER A 117 -1.92 11.01 14.34
C SER A 117 -1.29 11.15 12.96
N VAL A 118 -2.00 11.80 12.05
CA VAL A 118 -1.54 12.02 10.68
C VAL A 118 -1.42 13.52 10.45
N LEU A 119 -0.24 13.96 10.01
CA LEU A 119 0.04 15.33 9.61
C LEU A 119 0.25 15.34 8.09
N ASP A 120 -0.78 15.74 7.36
CA ASP A 120 -0.83 15.72 5.90
C ASP A 120 -0.83 17.09 5.23
N THR A 121 -0.38 18.11 5.97
CA THR A 121 -0.39 19.50 5.55
C THR A 121 0.81 20.24 6.11
N THR A 122 1.23 21.30 5.42
CA THR A 122 2.24 22.26 5.88
C THR A 122 1.60 23.50 6.53
N ASP A 123 0.28 23.48 6.79
CA ASP A 123 -0.39 24.56 7.49
C ASP A 123 0.16 24.73 8.91
N PRO A 124 0.75 25.89 9.27
CA PRO A 124 1.37 26.08 10.58
C PRO A 124 0.39 25.94 11.75
N GLY A 125 -0.90 26.24 11.54
CA GLY A 125 -1.93 26.07 12.57
C GLY A 125 -2.16 24.60 12.90
N MET A 126 -2.24 23.74 11.87
CA MET A 126 -2.35 22.29 12.04
C MET A 126 -1.09 21.68 12.66
N VAL A 127 0.10 22.15 12.26
CA VAL A 127 1.37 21.73 12.88
C VAL A 127 1.36 22.05 14.37
N GLN A 128 1.00 23.29 14.74
CA GLN A 128 0.90 23.70 16.14
C GLN A 128 -0.15 22.90 16.92
N GLN A 129 -1.29 22.56 16.30
CA GLN A 129 -2.30 21.71 16.95
C GLN A 129 -1.78 20.31 17.27
N ILE A 130 -1.04 19.69 16.34
CA ILE A 130 -0.38 18.40 16.61
C ILE A 130 0.65 18.56 17.71
N GLU A 131 1.51 19.57 17.64
CA GLU A 131 2.52 19.88 18.64
C GLU A 131 1.94 19.99 20.06
N GLN A 132 0.78 20.62 20.20
CA GLN A 132 0.10 20.82 21.48
C GLN A 132 -0.71 19.60 21.97
N SER A 133 -0.99 18.63 21.09
CA SER A 133 -1.87 17.49 21.39
C SER A 133 -1.13 16.19 21.72
N VAL A 134 0.19 16.13 21.50
CA VAL A 134 1.00 14.91 21.70
C VAL A 134 2.18 15.17 22.66
N PRO A 135 2.64 14.17 23.43
CA PRO A 135 3.84 14.29 24.25
C PRO A 135 5.08 14.23 23.35
N LEU A 136 5.54 15.38 22.84
CA LEU A 136 6.63 15.46 21.83
C LEU A 136 7.86 14.62 22.18
N ALA A 137 8.33 14.68 23.44
CA ALA A 137 9.50 13.94 23.91
C ALA A 137 9.34 12.41 23.85
N ASN A 138 8.10 11.92 23.78
CA ASN A 138 7.73 10.51 23.72
C ASN A 138 6.95 10.19 22.44
N THR A 139 7.10 11.00 21.39
CA THR A 139 6.40 10.80 20.11
C THR A 139 7.38 10.34 19.03
N LEU A 140 7.05 9.23 18.36
CA LEU A 140 7.78 8.77 17.18
C LEU A 140 7.22 9.48 15.94
N PHE A 141 8.07 10.18 15.22
CA PHE A 141 7.70 10.82 13.96
C PHE A 141 8.12 9.93 12.79
N ILE A 142 7.17 9.56 11.94
CA ILE A 142 7.40 8.77 10.73
C ILE A 142 7.25 9.68 9.52
N VAL A 143 8.36 9.91 8.83
CA VAL A 143 8.39 10.70 7.59
C VAL A 143 8.09 9.78 6.40
N ALA A 144 6.84 9.81 5.93
CA ALA A 144 6.34 8.95 4.87
C ALA A 144 6.37 9.66 3.50
N SER A 145 7.47 9.49 2.76
CA SER A 145 7.63 9.99 1.39
C SER A 145 7.95 8.85 0.41
N LYS A 146 7.09 8.66 -0.60
CA LYS A 146 7.37 7.69 -1.68
C LYS A 146 8.58 8.07 -2.52
N SER A 147 8.78 9.36 -2.81
CA SER A 147 9.90 9.81 -3.63
C SER A 147 11.19 10.04 -2.83
N GLY A 148 11.11 10.08 -1.50
CA GLY A 148 12.21 10.50 -0.61
C GLY A 148 12.63 11.97 -0.79
N THR A 149 11.95 12.70 -1.68
CA THR A 149 12.28 14.06 -2.14
C THR A 149 11.08 15.00 -2.11
N THR A 150 9.95 14.55 -1.58
CA THR A 150 8.75 15.39 -1.47
C THR A 150 9.07 16.53 -0.50
N ALA A 151 8.83 17.77 -0.90
CA ALA A 151 9.33 18.97 -0.22
C ALA A 151 8.80 19.10 1.23
N GLU A 152 7.63 18.55 1.49
CA GLU A 152 6.86 18.71 2.71
C GLU A 152 7.36 17.82 3.84
N PRO A 153 7.63 16.50 3.63
CA PRO A 153 8.37 15.72 4.60
C PRO A 153 9.79 16.25 4.90
N LEU A 154 10.42 16.94 3.96
CA LEU A 154 11.71 17.60 4.17
C LEU A 154 11.57 18.88 5.02
N ALA A 155 10.48 19.63 4.87
CA ALA A 155 10.21 20.84 5.64
C ALA A 155 9.95 20.60 7.14
N PHE A 156 9.70 19.37 7.58
CA PHE A 156 9.60 19.02 9.01
C PHE A 156 10.97 18.79 9.68
N GLY A 157 12.05 18.67 8.88
CA GLY A 157 13.40 18.42 9.37
C GLY A 157 14.29 19.67 9.49
N ASP A 158 13.80 20.83 9.05
CA ASP A 158 14.42 22.15 9.18
C ASP A 158 13.87 22.91 10.40
#